data_AF-A0A3C1FQF3-F1
#
_entry.id   AF-A0A3C1FQF3-F1
#
_cell.length_a   1.000
_cell.length_b   1.000
_cell.length_c   1.000
_cell.angle_alpha   90.00
_cell.angle_beta   90.00
_cell.angle_gamma   90.00
#
_symmetry.space_group_name_H-M   'P 1'
#
loop_
_entity.id
_entity.type
_entity.pdbx_description
1 polymer ?
#
loop_
_entity_poly.entity_id
_entity_poly.type
_entity_poly.pdbx_seq_one_letter_code
_entity_poly.pdbx_strand_id
1 'polypeptide(L)'
;MVKHTGRHISAFGLDNHGLRNASLVHWNDTSAALYGMAVERGEGLVAKDGPLVVQTGTHTGRSAQDKFTVRDSHTEKTVWWDNNKSMTLEQFDSLRQSMLGYAQGKELWVQDLYGGADPQNRINVRIVTQHAWHALFIRHLLVEPALAELPDFTPDFTILHMPDFEATPELHGSRGETVIAVNFAERMVLIGGTSYAGEIKKSVFTILNYLLPERGIMPMHCSVNVGDKGDSAIFFGLSGTGKTTLSADPDRTLIGDDEHGWADNTVFNFEGGCYAKM
;
A
#
# COMPACT_ATOMS: atom_id res chain seq x y z
N MET A 1 -24.76 15.34 0.52
CA MET A 1 -24.00 14.77 -0.61
C MET A 1 -22.52 14.93 -0.30
N VAL A 2 -21.74 13.85 -0.43
CA VAL A 2 -20.28 13.89 -0.32
C VAL A 2 -19.75 14.78 -1.44
N LYS A 3 -18.76 15.64 -1.15
CA LYS A 3 -18.08 16.42 -2.19
C LYS A 3 -16.96 15.58 -2.78
N HIS A 4 -16.78 15.65 -4.10
CA HIS A 4 -15.74 14.91 -4.81
C HIS A 4 -14.90 15.89 -5.64
N THR A 5 -13.59 15.67 -5.67
CA THR A 5 -12.63 16.40 -6.52
C THR A 5 -11.57 15.45 -7.07
N GLY A 6 -10.65 15.95 -7.88
CA GLY A 6 -9.56 15.18 -8.48
C GLY A 6 -9.78 14.83 -9.95
N ARG A 7 -8.87 14.02 -10.51
CA ARG A 7 -8.82 13.76 -11.97
C ARG A 7 -9.93 12.87 -12.48
N HIS A 8 -10.34 11.89 -11.68
CA HIS A 8 -11.36 10.93 -12.08
C HIS A 8 -12.05 10.31 -10.87
N ILE A 9 -13.39 10.42 -10.81
CA ILE A 9 -14.22 9.80 -9.77
C ILE A 9 -14.64 8.42 -10.25
N SER A 10 -14.12 7.38 -9.60
CA SER A 10 -14.40 5.98 -9.95
C SER A 10 -15.90 5.66 -9.96
N ALA A 11 -16.34 4.91 -10.98
CA ALA A 11 -17.69 4.34 -11.05
C ALA A 11 -17.94 3.30 -9.94
N PHE A 12 -16.89 2.57 -9.54
CA PHE A 12 -16.89 1.75 -8.33
C PHE A 12 -16.65 2.67 -7.13
N GLY A 13 -17.69 3.33 -6.61
CA GLY A 13 -17.55 4.34 -5.56
C GLY A 13 -17.20 3.80 -4.17
N LEU A 14 -16.84 4.69 -3.23
CA LEU A 14 -16.45 4.33 -1.85
C LEU A 14 -17.55 3.66 -1.03
N ASP A 15 -18.82 3.83 -1.41
CA ASP A 15 -19.95 3.16 -0.77
C ASP A 15 -19.85 1.62 -0.86
N ASN A 16 -19.19 1.10 -1.90
CA ASN A 16 -18.90 -0.34 -2.05
C ASN A 16 -17.91 -0.86 -0.99
N HIS A 17 -17.18 0.04 -0.32
CA HIS A 17 -16.28 -0.26 0.79
C HIS A 17 -16.89 0.09 2.16
N GLY A 18 -18.17 0.46 2.20
CA GLY A 18 -18.86 0.89 3.42
C GLY A 18 -18.52 2.32 3.89
N LEU A 19 -17.67 3.05 3.15
CA LEU A 19 -17.31 4.42 3.44
C LEU A 19 -18.41 5.38 2.97
N ARG A 20 -19.15 5.92 3.93
CA ARG A 20 -20.25 6.86 3.71
C ARG A 20 -19.95 8.20 4.38
N ASN A 21 -20.59 9.27 3.91
CA ASN A 21 -20.56 10.61 4.52
C ASN A 21 -19.16 11.19 4.83
N ALA A 22 -18.15 10.90 4.01
CA ALA A 22 -16.95 11.73 3.99
C ALA A 22 -17.32 13.19 3.67
N SER A 23 -16.61 14.16 4.24
CA SER A 23 -16.88 15.58 3.95
C SER A 23 -16.41 15.97 2.55
N LEU A 24 -15.27 15.42 2.12
CA LEU A 24 -14.66 15.61 0.82
C LEU A 24 -13.80 14.40 0.45
N VAL A 25 -13.86 13.96 -0.81
CA VAL A 25 -13.04 12.88 -1.34
C VAL A 25 -12.25 13.36 -2.56
N HIS A 26 -10.93 13.26 -2.46
CA HIS A 26 -9.95 13.61 -3.48
C HIS A 26 -9.55 12.36 -4.27
N TRP A 27 -9.83 12.33 -5.57
CA TRP A 27 -9.62 11.14 -6.39
C TRP A 27 -8.45 11.30 -7.36
N ASN A 28 -7.46 10.42 -7.24
CA ASN A 28 -6.38 10.27 -8.22
C ASN A 28 -5.65 11.59 -8.51
N ASP A 29 -5.49 12.41 -7.47
CA ASP A 29 -4.78 13.68 -7.57
C ASP A 29 -3.32 13.49 -7.97
N THR A 30 -2.81 14.50 -8.66
CA THR A 30 -1.46 14.53 -9.20
C THR A 30 -0.44 14.65 -8.07
N SER A 31 0.80 14.20 -8.28
CA SER A 31 1.87 14.42 -7.30
C SER A 31 2.03 15.90 -6.93
N ALA A 32 1.91 16.83 -7.89
CA ALA A 32 2.00 18.27 -7.62
C ALA A 32 0.84 18.77 -6.75
N ALA A 33 -0.37 18.26 -6.97
CA ALA A 33 -1.55 18.64 -6.19
C ALA A 33 -1.48 18.05 -4.77
N LEU A 34 -1.10 16.77 -4.63
CA LEU A 34 -0.90 16.12 -3.34
C LEU A 34 0.22 16.77 -2.54
N TYR A 35 1.33 17.14 -3.19
CA TYR A 35 2.42 17.91 -2.58
C TYR A 35 1.91 19.26 -2.06
N GLY A 36 1.21 20.02 -2.90
CA GLY A 36 0.65 21.32 -2.51
C GLY A 36 -0.31 21.21 -1.32
N MET A 37 -1.24 20.25 -1.38
CA MET A 37 -2.17 19.97 -0.28
C MET A 37 -1.43 19.57 1.01
N ALA A 38 -0.42 18.70 0.94
CA ALA A 38 0.36 18.32 2.11
C ALA A 38 1.06 19.52 2.77
N VAL A 39 1.61 20.44 1.96
CA VAL A 39 2.23 21.67 2.45
C VAL A 39 1.19 22.63 3.04
N GLU A 40 0.09 22.89 2.33
CA GLU A 40 -0.99 23.78 2.78
C GLU A 40 -1.61 23.33 4.11
N ARG A 41 -1.68 22.01 4.32
CA ARG A 41 -2.24 21.38 5.52
C ARG A 41 -1.22 21.24 6.65
N GLY A 42 0.04 21.62 6.43
CA GLY A 42 1.09 21.46 7.43
C GLY A 42 1.43 20.00 7.76
N GLU A 43 1.16 19.08 6.83
CA GLU A 43 1.48 17.64 6.99
C GLU A 43 2.99 17.36 6.83
N GLY A 44 3.74 18.33 6.30
CA GLY A 44 5.19 18.27 6.15
C GLY A 44 5.79 19.65 5.89
N LEU A 45 7.12 19.68 5.78
CA LEU A 45 7.90 20.88 5.49
C LEU A 45 8.65 20.72 4.17
N VAL A 46 8.81 21.82 3.43
CA VAL A 46 9.63 21.82 2.21
C VAL A 46 11.08 22.04 2.60
N ALA A 47 11.94 21.06 2.32
CA ALA A 47 13.38 21.20 2.51
C ALA A 47 14.05 21.95 1.36
N LYS A 48 15.34 22.27 1.54
CA LYS A 48 16.18 22.83 0.48
C LYS A 48 16.09 21.93 -0.76
N ASP A 49 15.97 22.55 -1.93
CA ASP A 49 15.87 21.90 -3.24
C ASP A 49 14.53 21.17 -3.51
N GLY A 50 13.52 21.37 -2.65
CA GLY A 50 12.12 21.01 -2.91
C GLY A 50 11.55 19.69 -2.35
N PRO A 51 12.29 18.73 -1.75
CA PRO A 51 11.65 17.52 -1.23
C PRO A 51 10.75 17.83 -0.03
N LEU A 52 9.62 17.11 0.05
CA LEU A 52 8.72 17.17 1.19
C LEU A 52 9.29 16.30 2.33
N VAL A 53 9.47 16.90 3.49
CA VAL A 53 9.93 16.24 4.72
C VAL A 53 8.74 16.07 5.65
N VAL A 54 8.47 14.82 6.03
CA VAL A 54 7.36 14.46 6.93
C VAL A 54 7.91 13.77 8.18
N GLN A 55 7.12 13.76 9.25
CA GLN A 55 7.40 13.01 10.46
C GLN A 55 6.32 11.96 10.69
N THR A 56 6.73 10.73 11.01
CA THR A 56 5.80 9.59 11.22
C THR A 56 5.49 9.33 12.69
N GLY A 57 5.91 10.25 13.57
CA GLY A 57 5.71 10.14 15.01
C GLY A 57 6.45 8.97 15.63
N THR A 58 5.79 8.26 16.55
CA THR A 58 6.35 7.13 17.32
C THR A 58 6.84 5.99 16.43
N HIS A 59 6.17 5.73 15.31
CA HIS A 59 6.51 4.64 14.41
C HIS A 59 7.44 5.12 13.30
N THR A 60 8.75 4.92 13.47
CA THR A 60 9.78 5.21 12.45
C THR A 60 10.17 3.98 11.64
N GLY A 61 9.39 2.91 11.75
CA GLY A 61 9.64 1.61 11.14
C GLY A 61 8.41 0.71 11.24
N ARG A 62 8.54 -0.51 10.72
CA ARG A 62 7.41 -1.46 10.71
C ARG A 62 7.03 -1.94 12.11
N SER A 63 5.73 -2.04 12.34
CA SER A 63 5.12 -2.61 13.54
C SER A 63 4.77 -4.08 13.30
N ALA A 64 5.79 -4.92 13.08
CA ALA A 64 5.60 -6.33 12.68
C ALA A 64 4.75 -7.14 13.67
N GLN A 65 4.74 -6.74 14.93
CA GLN A 65 3.95 -7.39 15.98
C GLN A 65 2.50 -6.90 16.05
N ASP A 66 2.13 -5.89 15.27
CA ASP A 66 0.78 -5.32 15.21
C ASP A 66 0.09 -5.65 13.87
N LYS A 67 0.70 -6.54 13.08
CA LYS A 67 0.14 -7.08 11.84
C LYS A 67 -0.61 -8.38 12.08
N PHE A 68 -1.83 -8.46 11.56
CA PHE A 68 -2.74 -9.58 11.71
C PHE A 68 -3.33 -10.00 10.36
N THR A 69 -3.58 -11.29 10.20
CA THR A 69 -4.33 -11.86 9.08
C THR A 69 -5.59 -12.49 9.64
N VAL A 70 -6.75 -12.20 9.03
CA VAL A 70 -8.01 -12.88 9.39
C VAL A 70 -7.83 -14.37 9.18
N ARG A 71 -8.11 -15.16 10.21
CA ARG A 71 -8.07 -16.63 10.16
C ARG A 71 -9.47 -17.17 9.94
N ASP A 72 -9.73 -17.56 8.70
CA ASP A 72 -11.01 -18.06 8.20
C ASP A 72 -10.80 -19.33 7.35
N SER A 73 -11.86 -19.85 6.74
CA SER A 73 -11.76 -21.04 5.88
C SER A 73 -10.88 -20.85 4.63
N HIS A 74 -10.67 -19.60 4.20
CA HIS A 74 -9.84 -19.27 3.03
C HIS A 74 -8.33 -19.30 3.39
N THR A 75 -7.99 -18.87 4.59
CA THR A 75 -6.59 -18.67 5.05
C THR A 75 -6.08 -19.77 5.97
N GLU A 76 -6.96 -20.52 6.63
CA GLU A 76 -6.63 -21.53 7.65
C GLU A 76 -5.49 -22.46 7.21
N LYS A 77 -5.49 -22.89 5.96
CA LYS A 77 -4.55 -23.87 5.40
C LYS A 77 -3.48 -23.29 4.48
N THR A 78 -3.59 -22.02 4.11
CA THR A 78 -2.71 -21.37 3.12
C THR A 78 -1.73 -20.40 3.77
N VAL A 79 -2.09 -19.86 4.94
CA VAL A 79 -1.22 -18.95 5.71
C VAL A 79 -0.30 -19.74 6.64
N TRP A 80 0.97 -19.36 6.68
CA TRP A 80 1.94 -19.88 7.64
C TRP A 80 1.77 -19.22 9.01
N TRP A 81 0.99 -19.86 9.90
CA TRP A 81 0.61 -19.30 11.19
C TRP A 81 1.72 -19.22 12.25
N ASP A 82 2.84 -19.93 12.08
CA ASP A 82 3.96 -19.81 13.04
C ASP A 82 4.62 -18.42 12.97
N ASN A 83 4.46 -17.71 11.85
CA ASN A 83 5.07 -16.42 11.60
C ASN A 83 4.05 -15.29 11.34
N ASN A 84 2.76 -15.62 11.25
CA ASN A 84 1.69 -14.65 11.03
C ASN A 84 0.70 -14.69 12.20
N LYS A 85 0.32 -13.53 12.71
CA LYS A 85 -0.66 -13.43 13.79
C LYS A 85 -2.07 -13.52 13.22
N SER A 86 -2.92 -14.30 13.88
CA SER A 86 -4.33 -14.42 13.51
C SER A 86 -5.18 -13.35 14.18
N MET A 87 -6.23 -12.94 13.49
CA MET A 87 -7.39 -12.21 14.02
C MET A 87 -8.66 -12.95 13.60
N THR A 88 -9.73 -12.91 14.39
CA THR A 88 -11.02 -13.49 13.98
C THR A 88 -11.78 -12.59 13.02
N LEU A 89 -12.76 -13.14 12.30
CA LEU A 89 -13.61 -12.33 11.42
C LEU A 89 -14.38 -11.26 12.21
N GLU A 90 -14.89 -11.59 13.39
CA GLU A 90 -15.65 -10.67 14.24
C GLU A 90 -14.78 -9.50 14.73
N GLN A 91 -13.52 -9.77 15.06
CA GLN A 91 -12.55 -8.74 15.44
C GLN A 91 -12.24 -7.80 14.28
N PHE A 92 -12.02 -8.36 13.08
CA PHE A 92 -11.80 -7.58 11.87
C PHE A 92 -13.02 -6.73 11.51
N ASP A 93 -14.23 -7.29 11.59
CA ASP A 93 -15.46 -6.55 11.35
C ASP A 93 -15.67 -5.42 12.35
N SER A 94 -15.39 -5.67 13.63
CA SER A 94 -15.45 -4.65 14.68
C SER A 94 -14.47 -3.50 14.41
N LEU A 95 -13.23 -3.83 14.03
CA LEU A 95 -12.21 -2.86 13.62
C LEU A 95 -12.68 -2.06 12.39
N ARG A 96 -13.18 -2.76 11.36
CA ARG A 96 -13.69 -2.16 10.12
C ARG A 96 -14.80 -1.15 10.43
N GLN A 97 -15.81 -1.54 11.21
CA GLN A 97 -16.91 -0.65 11.58
C GLN A 97 -16.41 0.57 12.35
N SER A 98 -15.44 0.38 13.25
CA SER A 98 -14.86 1.49 14.02
C SER A 98 -14.09 2.48 13.12
N MET A 99 -13.30 1.98 12.16
CA MET A 99 -12.60 2.81 11.18
C MET A 99 -13.56 3.51 10.20
N LEU A 100 -14.63 2.84 9.76
CA LEU A 100 -15.66 3.44 8.91
C LEU A 100 -16.44 4.53 9.65
N GLY A 101 -16.70 4.32 10.95
CA GLY A 101 -17.26 5.32 11.86
C GLY A 101 -16.32 6.52 12.05
N TYR A 102 -15.03 6.27 12.23
CA TYR A 102 -13.99 7.30 12.32
C TYR A 102 -13.88 8.13 11.04
N ALA A 103 -14.06 7.51 9.87
CA ALA A 103 -14.01 8.18 8.57
C ALA A 103 -15.19 9.12 8.30
N GLN A 104 -16.29 9.03 9.06
CA GLN A 104 -17.45 9.91 8.89
C GLN A 104 -17.05 11.37 9.06
N GLY A 105 -17.46 12.25 8.13
CA GLY A 105 -17.17 13.67 8.15
C GLY A 105 -15.71 14.05 7.85
N LYS A 106 -14.82 13.07 7.62
CA LYS A 106 -13.42 13.34 7.27
C LYS A 106 -13.24 13.61 5.77
N GLU A 107 -12.19 14.35 5.49
CA GLU A 107 -11.64 14.49 4.15
C GLU A 107 -10.72 13.31 3.87
N LEU A 108 -10.83 12.71 2.67
CA LEU A 108 -10.11 11.49 2.30
C LEU A 108 -9.44 11.64 0.93
N TRP A 109 -8.29 11.00 0.77
CA TRP A 109 -7.59 10.86 -0.51
C TRP A 109 -7.66 9.43 -1.00
N VAL A 110 -7.98 9.27 -2.27
CA VAL A 110 -8.06 7.99 -2.97
C VAL A 110 -7.00 7.97 -4.07
N GLN A 111 -6.22 6.89 -4.11
CA GLN A 111 -5.32 6.57 -5.22
C GLN A 111 -5.64 5.16 -5.72
N ASP A 112 -6.03 5.09 -6.99
CA ASP A 112 -6.22 3.86 -7.76
C ASP A 112 -4.93 3.58 -8.53
N LEU A 113 -4.23 2.52 -8.13
CA LEU A 113 -2.88 2.19 -8.58
C LEU A 113 -2.76 0.69 -8.90
N TYR A 114 -1.70 0.31 -9.59
CA TYR A 114 -1.38 -1.10 -9.84
C TYR A 114 -0.27 -1.60 -8.90
N GLY A 115 -0.49 -2.78 -8.31
CA GLY A 115 0.58 -3.60 -7.75
C GLY A 115 1.08 -4.56 -8.83
N GLY A 116 2.26 -4.31 -9.39
CA GLY A 116 2.77 -5.02 -10.57
C GLY A 116 2.86 -4.15 -11.82
N ALA A 117 4.03 -4.15 -12.46
CA ALA A 117 4.26 -3.50 -13.75
C ALA A 117 3.84 -4.36 -14.95
N ASP A 118 3.70 -5.68 -14.79
CA ASP A 118 3.25 -6.58 -15.84
C ASP A 118 1.71 -6.56 -15.97
N PRO A 119 1.13 -6.08 -17.08
CA PRO A 119 -0.32 -6.00 -17.27
C PRO A 119 -1.06 -7.33 -17.13
N GLN A 120 -0.40 -8.47 -17.37
CA GLN A 120 -1.04 -9.79 -17.24
C GLN A 120 -1.17 -10.21 -15.78
N ASN A 121 -0.27 -9.73 -14.92
CA ASN A 121 -0.09 -10.23 -13.56
C ASN A 121 -0.30 -9.17 -12.47
N ARG A 122 -0.44 -7.90 -12.85
CA ARG A 122 -0.78 -6.81 -11.93
C ARG A 122 -2.13 -7.00 -11.27
N ILE A 123 -2.30 -6.38 -10.10
CA ILE A 123 -3.58 -6.25 -9.41
C ILE A 123 -3.97 -4.78 -9.31
N ASN A 124 -5.27 -4.51 -9.32
CA ASN A 124 -5.81 -3.19 -9.06
C ASN A 124 -5.88 -2.95 -7.56
N VAL A 125 -5.14 -1.97 -7.03
CA VAL A 125 -5.16 -1.61 -5.61
C VAL A 125 -5.73 -0.21 -5.45
N ARG A 126 -6.78 -0.09 -4.64
CA ARG A 126 -7.27 1.20 -4.15
C ARG A 126 -6.71 1.49 -2.78
N ILE A 127 -6.09 2.65 -2.62
CA ILE A 127 -5.67 3.16 -1.32
C ILE A 127 -6.57 4.33 -0.96
N VAL A 128 -7.22 4.24 0.19
CA VAL A 128 -8.00 5.33 0.79
C VAL A 128 -7.28 5.77 2.05
N THR A 129 -6.95 7.06 2.15
CA THR A 129 -6.18 7.57 3.28
C THR A 129 -6.61 8.94 3.78
N GLN A 130 -6.26 9.25 5.03
CA GLN A 130 -6.59 10.48 5.73
C GLN A 130 -5.68 11.67 5.40
N HIS A 131 -4.49 11.47 4.81
CA HIS A 131 -3.53 12.55 4.56
C HIS A 131 -3.07 12.60 3.11
N ALA A 132 -2.82 13.82 2.63
CA ALA A 132 -2.34 14.06 1.28
C ALA A 132 -0.93 13.50 1.07
N TRP A 133 -0.06 13.57 2.08
CA TRP A 133 1.31 13.06 1.95
C TRP A 133 1.38 11.53 1.87
N HIS A 134 0.49 10.79 2.52
CA HIS A 134 0.40 9.32 2.38
C HIS A 134 -0.08 8.94 0.99
N ALA A 135 -1.03 9.70 0.42
CA ALA A 135 -1.45 9.54 -0.96
C ALA A 135 -0.31 9.87 -1.94
N LEU A 136 0.49 10.91 -1.67
CA LEU A 136 1.69 11.24 -2.46
C LEU A 136 2.71 10.11 -2.41
N PHE A 137 2.98 9.57 -1.22
CA PHE A 137 3.91 8.47 -1.01
C PHE A 137 3.53 7.27 -1.88
N ILE A 138 2.28 6.80 -1.77
CA ILE A 138 1.88 5.58 -2.47
C ILE A 138 1.80 5.80 -3.98
N ARG A 139 1.45 7.01 -4.43
CA ARG A 139 1.47 7.40 -5.83
C ARG A 139 2.87 7.35 -6.42
N HIS A 140 3.88 7.86 -5.71
CA HIS A 140 5.27 7.74 -6.15
C HIS A 140 5.79 6.31 -6.15
N LEU A 141 5.21 5.45 -5.32
CA LEU A 141 5.72 4.11 -5.11
C LEU A 141 5.13 3.06 -6.05
N LEU A 142 3.82 3.07 -6.30
CA LEU A 142 3.16 2.07 -7.14
C LEU A 142 3.05 2.53 -8.60
N VAL A 143 2.63 1.62 -9.47
CA VAL A 143 2.49 1.90 -10.90
C VAL A 143 1.18 2.66 -11.14
N GLU A 144 1.29 3.84 -11.76
CA GLU A 144 0.13 4.67 -12.09
C GLU A 144 -0.62 4.12 -13.33
N PRO A 145 -1.96 4.02 -13.28
CA PRO A 145 -2.76 3.75 -14.47
C PRO A 145 -2.74 4.91 -15.46
N ALA A 146 -2.93 4.59 -16.74
CA ALA A 146 -3.23 5.64 -17.72
C ALA A 146 -4.57 6.29 -17.38
N LEU A 147 -4.72 7.61 -17.67
CA LEU A 147 -5.96 8.33 -17.38
C LEU A 147 -7.21 7.70 -18.02
N ALA A 148 -7.04 7.05 -19.17
CA ALA A 148 -8.11 6.36 -19.87
C ALA A 148 -8.53 5.03 -19.21
N GLU A 149 -7.70 4.45 -18.33
CA GLU A 149 -8.01 3.23 -17.59
C GLU A 149 -8.78 3.51 -16.29
N LEU A 150 -8.74 4.75 -15.77
CA LEU A 150 -9.37 5.12 -14.50
C LEU A 150 -10.91 4.99 -14.48
N PRO A 151 -11.66 5.33 -15.56
CA PRO A 151 -13.11 5.15 -15.62
C PRO A 151 -13.62 3.75 -15.27
N ASP A 152 -12.90 2.73 -15.72
CA ASP A 152 -13.27 1.33 -15.56
C ASP A 152 -12.50 0.65 -14.41
N PHE A 153 -11.79 1.42 -13.59
CA PHE A 153 -10.97 0.89 -12.51
C PHE A 153 -11.85 0.30 -11.40
N THR A 154 -11.79 -1.02 -11.26
CA THR A 154 -12.37 -1.75 -10.13
C THR A 154 -11.24 -2.36 -9.31
N PRO A 155 -11.13 -2.02 -8.00
CA PRO A 155 -10.04 -2.55 -7.18
C PRO A 155 -10.20 -4.05 -6.93
N ASP A 156 -9.12 -4.80 -7.13
CA ASP A 156 -9.01 -6.16 -6.62
C ASP A 156 -8.87 -6.14 -5.10
N PHE A 157 -8.08 -5.20 -4.57
CA PHE A 157 -7.90 -5.00 -3.13
C PHE A 157 -8.07 -3.53 -2.74
N THR A 158 -8.58 -3.30 -1.53
CA THR A 158 -8.69 -1.96 -0.95
C THR A 158 -7.90 -1.86 0.35
N ILE A 159 -7.07 -0.83 0.48
CA ILE A 159 -6.37 -0.48 1.71
C ILE A 159 -7.03 0.76 2.30
N LEU A 160 -7.61 0.62 3.50
CA LEU A 160 -8.10 1.73 4.30
C LEU A 160 -7.05 2.13 5.34
N HIS A 161 -6.43 3.28 5.13
CA HIS A 161 -5.33 3.78 5.94
C HIS A 161 -5.74 5.04 6.72
N MET A 162 -6.03 4.87 8.02
CA MET A 162 -6.41 5.93 8.94
C MET A 162 -5.33 6.04 10.04
N PRO A 163 -4.19 6.68 9.76
CA PRO A 163 -3.04 6.69 10.66
C PRO A 163 -3.36 7.29 12.05
N ASP A 164 -4.32 8.22 12.13
CA ASP A 164 -4.77 8.85 13.37
C ASP A 164 -5.94 8.10 14.06
N PHE A 165 -6.33 6.92 13.56
CA PHE A 165 -7.28 6.05 14.24
C PHE A 165 -6.53 5.12 15.19
N GLU A 166 -6.88 5.13 16.47
CA GLU A 166 -6.32 4.22 17.47
C GLU A 166 -7.28 3.03 17.70
N ALA A 167 -6.76 1.82 17.55
CA ALA A 167 -7.51 0.61 17.84
C ALA A 167 -7.72 0.44 19.36
N THR A 168 -8.86 -0.15 19.73
CA THR A 168 -9.17 -0.57 21.09
C THR A 168 -8.89 -2.07 21.21
N PRO A 169 -7.81 -2.50 21.88
CA PRO A 169 -7.37 -3.90 21.92
C PRO A 169 -8.46 -4.90 22.30
N GLU A 170 -9.26 -4.57 23.32
CA GLU A 170 -10.31 -5.43 23.84
C GLU A 170 -11.46 -5.63 22.82
N LEU A 171 -11.69 -4.65 21.96
CA LEU A 171 -12.77 -4.65 20.98
C LEU A 171 -12.32 -5.17 19.61
N HIS A 172 -11.09 -4.85 19.22
CA HIS A 172 -10.55 -5.11 17.87
C HIS A 172 -9.62 -6.31 17.81
N GLY A 173 -9.26 -6.91 18.96
CA GLY A 173 -8.33 -8.04 18.99
C GLY A 173 -6.89 -7.67 18.61
N SER A 174 -6.55 -6.38 18.66
CA SER A 174 -5.19 -5.88 18.43
C SER A 174 -4.35 -6.00 19.71
N ARG A 175 -3.03 -5.84 19.58
CA ARG A 175 -2.11 -5.83 20.72
C ARG A 175 -2.07 -4.47 21.44
N GLY A 176 -2.30 -3.40 20.69
CA GLY A 176 -2.30 -2.03 21.15
C GLY A 176 -3.11 -1.16 20.18
N GLU A 177 -2.85 0.15 20.21
CA GLU A 177 -3.55 1.14 19.38
C GLU A 177 -3.18 1.04 17.89
N THR A 178 -1.99 0.54 17.58
CA THR A 178 -1.57 0.24 16.20
C THR A 178 -2.13 -1.09 15.73
N VAL A 179 -2.63 -1.12 14.49
CA VAL A 179 -3.12 -2.35 13.85
C VAL A 179 -2.94 -2.31 12.35
N ILE A 180 -2.47 -3.42 11.78
CA ILE A 180 -2.40 -3.69 10.34
C ILE A 180 -3.11 -5.01 10.10
N ALA A 181 -4.38 -5.00 9.70
CA ALA A 181 -5.19 -6.21 9.54
C ALA A 181 -5.51 -6.47 8.08
N VAL A 182 -5.26 -7.69 7.58
CA VAL A 182 -5.64 -8.11 6.23
C VAL A 182 -6.71 -9.19 6.27
N ASN A 183 -7.77 -9.00 5.48
CA ASN A 183 -8.77 -10.00 5.17
C ASN A 183 -8.70 -10.35 3.69
N PHE A 184 -8.19 -11.54 3.37
CA PHE A 184 -8.03 -11.99 1.98
C PHE A 184 -9.35 -12.36 1.31
N ALA A 185 -10.33 -12.87 2.06
CA ALA A 185 -11.65 -13.21 1.54
C ALA A 185 -12.44 -11.96 1.15
N GLU A 186 -12.41 -10.92 1.98
CA GLU A 186 -13.05 -9.62 1.69
C GLU A 186 -12.19 -8.67 0.84
N ARG A 187 -10.95 -9.08 0.55
CA ARG A 187 -9.96 -8.31 -0.20
C ARG A 187 -9.72 -6.89 0.34
N MET A 188 -9.55 -6.79 1.66
CA MET A 188 -9.39 -5.53 2.35
C MET A 188 -8.22 -5.54 3.34
N VAL A 189 -7.50 -4.42 3.42
CA VAL A 189 -6.50 -4.16 4.45
C VAL A 189 -6.91 -2.93 5.25
N LEU A 190 -6.80 -3.02 6.57
CA LEU A 190 -7.10 -1.95 7.53
C LEU A 190 -5.80 -1.56 8.24
N ILE A 191 -5.43 -0.28 8.21
CA ILE A 191 -4.23 0.24 8.85
C ILE A 191 -4.61 1.43 9.73
N GLY A 192 -4.31 1.33 11.03
CA GLY A 192 -4.53 2.38 12.02
C GLY A 192 -3.40 2.49 13.03
N GLY A 193 -3.30 3.65 13.68
CA GLY A 193 -2.38 3.91 14.78
C GLY A 193 -0.90 3.93 14.38
N THR A 194 -0.62 4.22 13.10
CA THR A 194 0.75 4.36 12.58
C THR A 194 0.77 5.24 11.36
N SER A 195 1.64 6.26 11.38
CA SER A 195 1.92 7.10 10.21
C SER A 195 3.06 6.55 9.33
N TYR A 196 3.64 5.40 9.67
CA TYR A 196 4.74 4.82 8.91
C TYR A 196 4.27 4.31 7.53
N ALA A 197 4.57 5.07 6.48
CA ALA A 197 4.10 4.81 5.11
C ALA A 197 4.52 3.44 4.55
N GLY A 198 5.60 2.86 5.07
CA GLY A 198 6.04 1.52 4.71
C GLY A 198 5.02 0.41 5.04
N GLU A 199 4.04 0.65 5.91
CA GLU A 199 2.93 -0.30 6.13
C GLU A 199 1.99 -0.38 4.93
N ILE A 200 1.76 0.72 4.20
CA ILE A 200 0.97 0.71 2.96
C ILE A 200 1.71 -0.09 1.89
N LYS A 201 2.99 0.22 1.67
CA LYS A 201 3.89 -0.52 0.76
C LYS A 201 3.84 -2.01 1.03
N LYS A 202 4.19 -2.42 2.26
CA LYS A 202 4.33 -3.84 2.60
C LYS A 202 2.99 -4.56 2.69
N SER A 203 1.87 -3.85 2.83
CA SER A 203 0.54 -4.43 2.66
C SER A 203 0.28 -4.86 1.23
N VAL A 204 0.61 -4.03 0.23
CA VAL A 204 0.55 -4.42 -1.20
C VAL A 204 1.46 -5.61 -1.47
N PHE A 205 2.69 -5.57 -0.95
CA PHE A 205 3.60 -6.70 -1.09
C PHE A 205 3.05 -7.99 -0.48
N THR A 206 2.38 -7.90 0.67
CA THR A 206 1.76 -9.05 1.34
C THR A 206 0.65 -9.63 0.49
N ILE A 207 -0.18 -8.78 -0.13
CA ILE A 207 -1.23 -9.20 -1.05
C ILE A 207 -0.63 -9.97 -2.23
N LEU A 208 0.41 -9.43 -2.87
CA LEU A 208 1.09 -10.07 -4.00
C LEU A 208 1.77 -11.38 -3.58
N ASN A 209 2.39 -11.44 -2.41
CA ASN A 209 2.99 -12.66 -1.89
C ASN A 209 1.98 -13.79 -1.65
N TYR A 210 0.71 -13.45 -1.40
CA TYR A 210 -0.35 -14.43 -1.18
C TYR A 210 -0.99 -14.85 -2.51
N LEU A 211 -1.32 -13.90 -3.39
CA LEU A 211 -2.08 -14.16 -4.62
C LEU A 211 -1.24 -14.76 -5.76
N LEU A 212 0.01 -14.31 -5.92
CA LEU A 212 0.82 -14.68 -7.09
C LEU A 212 1.28 -16.14 -7.10
N PRO A 213 1.64 -16.77 -5.96
CA PRO A 213 2.00 -18.19 -5.95
C PRO A 213 0.91 -19.12 -6.48
N GLU A 214 -0.37 -18.82 -6.26
CA GLU A 214 -1.49 -19.61 -6.81
C GLU A 214 -1.53 -19.59 -8.34
N ARG A 215 -0.93 -18.57 -8.96
CA ARG A 215 -0.81 -18.40 -10.41
C ARG A 215 0.53 -18.94 -10.95
N GLY A 216 1.33 -19.61 -10.12
CA GLY A 216 2.65 -20.11 -10.50
C GLY A 216 3.74 -19.03 -10.62
N ILE A 217 3.50 -17.85 -10.05
CA ILE A 217 4.43 -16.71 -10.10
C ILE A 217 5.17 -16.62 -8.78
N MET A 218 6.49 -16.49 -8.82
CA MET A 218 7.32 -16.37 -7.63
C MET A 218 7.45 -14.90 -7.22
N PRO A 219 6.81 -14.46 -6.13
CA PRO A 219 7.08 -13.16 -5.54
C PRO A 219 8.44 -13.17 -4.84
N MET A 220 9.19 -12.09 -4.96
CA MET A 220 10.56 -11.98 -4.48
C MET A 220 10.76 -10.64 -3.78
N HIS A 221 11.44 -10.69 -2.62
CA HIS A 221 11.94 -9.51 -1.92
C HIS A 221 13.42 -9.32 -2.27
N CYS A 222 13.67 -8.69 -3.41
CA CYS A 222 14.99 -8.55 -4.02
C CYS A 222 15.08 -7.24 -4.82
N SER A 223 16.29 -6.83 -5.16
CA SER A 223 16.49 -5.82 -6.20
C SER A 223 16.85 -6.52 -7.52
N VAL A 224 16.54 -5.89 -8.64
CA VAL A 224 16.81 -6.42 -9.99
C VAL A 224 17.34 -5.33 -10.89
N ASN A 225 18.40 -5.63 -11.64
CA ASN A 225 18.89 -4.78 -12.72
C ASN A 225 19.17 -5.60 -13.98
N VAL A 226 19.22 -4.94 -15.13
CA VAL A 226 19.43 -5.56 -16.44
C VAL A 226 20.59 -4.91 -17.17
N GLY A 227 21.47 -5.73 -17.76
CA GLY A 227 22.55 -5.26 -18.61
C GLY A 227 22.08 -5.00 -20.04
N ASP A 228 22.94 -4.37 -20.86
CA ASP A 228 22.62 -4.02 -22.26
C ASP A 228 22.25 -5.22 -23.15
N LYS A 229 22.64 -6.44 -22.76
CA LYS A 229 22.32 -7.68 -23.48
C LYS A 229 21.02 -8.32 -23.02
N GLY A 230 20.27 -7.68 -22.13
CA GLY A 230 19.05 -8.22 -21.53
C GLY A 230 19.31 -9.26 -20.43
N ASP A 231 20.54 -9.40 -19.96
CA ASP A 231 20.88 -10.28 -18.84
C ASP A 231 20.43 -9.66 -17.51
N SER A 232 19.45 -10.29 -16.85
CA SER A 232 18.96 -9.85 -15.54
C SER A 232 19.82 -10.39 -14.41
N ALA A 233 20.11 -9.57 -13.40
CA ALA A 233 20.71 -9.99 -12.15
C ALA A 233 19.74 -9.71 -10.99
N ILE A 234 19.59 -10.70 -10.10
CA ILE A 234 18.66 -10.65 -8.97
C ILE A 234 19.48 -10.68 -7.67
N PHE A 235 19.20 -9.74 -6.76
CA PHE A 235 19.95 -9.60 -5.51
C PHE A 235 19.01 -9.79 -4.32
N PHE A 236 19.09 -10.95 -3.68
CA PHE A 236 18.40 -11.20 -2.41
C PHE A 236 19.24 -10.70 -1.23
N GLY A 237 18.56 -10.23 -0.19
CA GLY A 237 19.24 -9.74 1.01
C GLY A 237 18.29 -9.04 1.98
N LEU A 238 18.65 -9.01 3.25
CA LEU A 238 17.90 -8.26 4.25
C LEU A 238 18.14 -6.75 4.12
N SER A 239 17.43 -5.95 4.91
CA SER A 239 17.68 -4.51 4.99
C SER A 239 19.12 -4.27 5.46
N GLY A 240 19.88 -3.45 4.73
CA GLY A 240 21.26 -3.08 5.09
C GLY A 240 22.34 -4.04 4.59
N THR A 241 22.01 -5.08 3.82
CA THR A 241 22.99 -6.03 3.27
C THR A 241 23.52 -5.65 1.88
N GLY A 242 23.36 -4.39 1.47
CA GLY A 242 23.90 -3.88 0.21
C GLY A 242 23.05 -4.10 -1.05
N LYS A 243 21.83 -4.63 -0.97
CA LYS A 243 20.94 -4.84 -2.14
C LYS A 243 20.86 -3.60 -3.05
N THR A 244 20.37 -2.49 -2.49
CA THR A 244 20.16 -1.22 -3.20
C THR A 244 21.47 -0.67 -3.76
N THR A 245 22.57 -0.78 -3.00
CA THR A 245 23.89 -0.31 -3.43
C THR A 245 24.43 -1.12 -4.60
N LEU A 246 24.27 -2.45 -4.56
CA LEU A 246 24.77 -3.35 -5.62
C LEU A 246 23.86 -3.34 -6.87
N SER A 247 22.57 -3.05 -6.72
CA SER A 247 21.66 -2.97 -7.86
C SER A 247 21.77 -1.64 -8.61
N ALA A 248 22.19 -0.57 -7.94
CA ALA A 248 22.44 0.76 -8.53
C ALA A 248 23.81 0.84 -9.22
N ASP A 249 24.06 -0.09 -10.13
CA ASP A 249 25.25 -0.13 -10.97
C ASP A 249 25.07 0.83 -12.17
N PRO A 250 25.98 1.79 -12.42
CA PRO A 250 25.84 2.75 -13.53
C PRO A 250 25.84 2.09 -14.91
N ASP A 251 26.39 0.88 -15.06
CA ASP A 251 26.44 0.15 -16.33
C ASP A 251 25.21 -0.76 -16.53
N ARG A 252 24.22 -0.71 -15.63
CA ARG A 252 23.02 -1.57 -15.67
C ARG A 252 21.76 -0.76 -15.39
N THR A 253 20.68 -1.06 -16.10
CA THR A 253 19.38 -0.41 -15.89
C THR A 253 18.69 -1.04 -14.68
N LEU A 254 18.36 -0.23 -13.66
CA LEU A 254 17.60 -0.68 -12.50
C LEU A 254 16.14 -0.99 -12.91
N ILE A 255 15.68 -2.20 -12.61
CA ILE A 255 14.27 -2.60 -12.81
C ILE A 255 13.45 -2.28 -11.56
N GLY A 256 14.01 -2.48 -10.38
CA GLY A 256 13.43 -2.11 -9.09
C GLY A 256 14.36 -2.45 -7.92
N ASP A 257 14.13 -1.83 -6.76
CA ASP A 257 15.03 -1.90 -5.61
C ASP A 257 14.62 -2.91 -4.52
N ASP A 258 13.38 -3.42 -4.52
CA ASP A 258 12.87 -4.18 -3.37
C ASP A 258 11.90 -5.34 -3.66
N GLU A 259 10.97 -5.22 -4.62
CA GLU A 259 9.87 -6.17 -4.77
C GLU A 259 9.61 -6.54 -6.24
N HIS A 260 9.74 -7.84 -6.57
CA HIS A 260 9.58 -8.33 -7.95
C HIS A 260 8.77 -9.62 -8.03
N GLY A 261 8.16 -9.85 -9.18
CA GLY A 261 7.59 -11.15 -9.55
C GLY A 261 8.42 -11.82 -10.62
N TRP A 262 8.54 -13.13 -10.55
CA TRP A 262 9.09 -13.96 -11.63
C TRP A 262 7.97 -14.84 -12.18
N ALA A 263 7.55 -14.56 -13.41
CA ALA A 263 6.57 -15.32 -14.17
C ALA A 263 7.24 -15.88 -15.44
N ASP A 264 7.13 -17.19 -15.68
CA ASP A 264 7.78 -17.88 -16.82
C ASP A 264 9.24 -17.44 -17.02
N ASN A 265 9.52 -16.65 -18.07
CA ASN A 265 10.84 -16.13 -18.41
C ASN A 265 10.98 -14.61 -18.20
N THR A 266 10.10 -14.00 -17.41
CA THR A 266 10.04 -12.55 -17.18
C THR A 266 10.10 -12.22 -15.70
N VAL A 267 10.96 -11.28 -15.36
CA VAL A 267 10.98 -10.63 -14.05
C VAL A 267 10.38 -9.24 -14.19
N PHE A 268 9.44 -8.89 -13.31
CA PHE A 268 8.78 -7.60 -13.35
C PHE A 268 8.73 -6.96 -11.96
N ASN A 269 8.81 -5.63 -11.91
CA ASN A 269 8.72 -4.88 -10.67
C ASN A 269 7.27 -4.87 -10.16
N PHE A 270 7.06 -4.98 -8.85
CA PHE A 270 5.76 -4.74 -8.24
C PHE A 270 5.45 -3.26 -8.04
N GLU A 271 6.50 -2.44 -8.03
CA GLU A 271 6.47 -1.01 -7.73
C GLU A 271 6.71 -0.17 -9.01
N GLY A 272 6.32 1.10 -8.97
CA GLY A 272 6.62 2.14 -9.95
C GLY A 272 7.67 3.16 -9.48
N GLY A 273 8.12 3.06 -8.23
CA GLY A 273 9.17 3.89 -7.64
C GLY A 273 10.00 3.14 -6.61
N CYS A 274 10.71 3.88 -5.76
CA CYS A 274 11.64 3.33 -4.77
C CYS A 274 11.38 3.89 -3.36
N TYR A 275 11.69 3.10 -2.34
CA TYR A 275 11.64 3.54 -0.93
C TYR A 275 12.98 3.28 -0.26
N ALA A 276 13.97 4.08 -0.66
CA ALA A 276 15.36 3.94 -0.24
C ALA A 276 15.59 4.37 1.22
N LYS A 277 16.59 3.74 1.84
CA LYS A 277 17.16 4.23 3.10
C LYS A 277 18.16 5.36 2.79
N MET A 278 18.03 6.48 3.50
CA MET A 278 18.91 7.65 3.41
C MET A 278 19.89 7.68 4.57
#